data_AF-A0A448AYE3-F1
#
_entry.id   AF-A0A448AYE3-F1
#
_cell.length_a   1.000
_cell.length_b   1.000
_cell.length_c   1.000
_cell.angle_alpha   90.00
_cell.angle_beta   90.00
_cell.angle_gamma   90.00
#
_symmetry.space_group_name_H-M   'P 1'
#
loop_
_entity.id
_entity.type
_entity.pdbx_description
1 polymer ?
#
loop_
_entity_poly.entity_id
_entity_poly.type
_entity_poly.pdbx_seq_one_letter_code
_entity_poly.pdbx_strand_id
1 'polypeptide(L)'
;MLFFSDITRQNVYEACKLTHRNDEAFSGALAVFLSIKAILNSDWNGKNNLFDIIIPEIPDTNVRDRLIEINSIGNNSSISEISKLGNNGYVVNSVPFAIYCSTKIIDLGLKEMLKQIISTGGDTDTNASIAGTLIGTENIPYELILKLRKLPDYKWIKQVIDATKQRIS
;
A
#
# COMPACT_ATOMS: atom_id res chain seq x y z
N MET A 1 11.95 11.37 -2.37
CA MET A 1 12.33 10.83 -1.05
C MET A 1 12.79 9.41 -1.28
N LEU A 2 14.10 9.17 -1.41
CA LEU A 2 14.64 7.86 -1.80
C LEU A 2 14.35 6.82 -0.70
N PHE A 3 13.82 5.67 -1.07
CA PHE A 3 13.82 4.51 -0.18
C PHE A 3 15.28 4.23 0.19
N PHE A 4 15.57 3.71 1.38
CA PHE A 4 16.91 3.23 1.72
C PHE A 4 17.41 2.34 0.58
N SER A 5 18.41 2.79 -0.18
CA SER A 5 18.94 2.08 -1.36
C SER A 5 19.40 0.67 -1.04
N ASP A 6 19.63 0.41 0.25
CA ASP A 6 20.22 -0.80 0.78
C ASP A 6 19.17 -1.80 1.28
N ILE A 7 17.87 -1.45 1.29
CA ILE A 7 16.81 -2.42 1.64
C ILE A 7 16.61 -3.34 0.45
N THR A 8 16.94 -4.61 0.67
CA THR A 8 16.79 -5.69 -0.30
C THR A 8 15.54 -6.50 -0.04
N ARG A 9 15.17 -7.33 -1.03
CA ARG A 9 14.16 -8.39 -0.87
C ARG A 9 14.46 -9.31 0.31
N GLN A 10 15.74 -9.58 0.61
CA GLN A 10 16.12 -10.38 1.78
C GLN A 10 15.75 -9.67 3.08
N ASN A 11 15.92 -8.36 3.18
CA ASN A 11 15.52 -7.62 4.40
C ASN A 11 14.01 -7.70 4.63
N VAL A 12 13.20 -7.64 3.57
CA VAL A 12 11.74 -7.82 3.65
C VAL A 12 11.40 -9.23 4.13
N TYR A 13 12.07 -10.26 3.59
CA TYR A 13 11.88 -11.65 4.01
C TYR A 13 12.23 -11.86 5.49
N GLU A 14 13.41 -11.38 5.91
CA GLU A 14 13.88 -11.50 7.29
C GLU A 14 12.95 -10.79 8.28
N ALA A 15 12.39 -9.63 7.93
CA ALA A 15 11.42 -8.93 8.76
C ALA A 15 10.08 -9.67 8.83
N CYS A 16 9.58 -10.17 7.69
CA CYS A 16 8.29 -10.88 7.61
C CYS A 16 8.30 -12.18 8.42
N LYS A 17 9.36 -13.00 8.31
CA LYS A 17 9.43 -14.33 8.92
C LYS A 17 9.43 -14.34 10.45
N LEU A 18 9.66 -13.18 11.09
CA LEU A 18 9.63 -13.03 12.54
C LEU A 18 8.25 -13.35 13.11
N THR A 19 7.18 -12.93 12.43
CA THR A 19 5.80 -13.11 12.88
C THR A 19 4.97 -13.97 11.93
N HIS A 20 5.31 -14.02 10.65
CA HIS A 20 4.58 -14.76 9.63
C HIS A 20 5.51 -15.65 8.81
N ARG A 21 5.39 -16.97 9.00
CA ARG A 21 6.24 -17.98 8.33
C ARG A 21 5.50 -18.67 7.19
N ASN A 22 4.97 -17.89 6.25
CA ASN A 22 4.36 -18.42 5.03
C ASN A 22 4.66 -17.52 3.83
N ASP A 23 4.63 -18.11 2.64
CA ASP A 23 5.04 -17.45 1.40
C ASP A 23 4.05 -16.37 0.94
N GLU A 24 2.77 -16.49 1.30
CA GLU A 24 1.75 -15.48 1.02
C GLU A 24 2.03 -14.18 1.77
N ALA A 25 2.39 -14.28 3.06
CA ALA A 25 2.72 -13.11 3.88
C ALA A 25 3.97 -12.40 3.35
N PHE A 26 4.99 -13.17 2.97
CA PHE A 26 6.18 -12.61 2.34
C PHE A 26 5.85 -11.95 1.00
N SER A 27 5.06 -12.60 0.14
CA SER A 27 4.67 -12.06 -1.16
C SER A 27 3.84 -10.78 -1.04
N GLY A 28 2.96 -10.70 -0.06
CA GLY A 28 2.23 -9.47 0.26
C GLY A 28 3.14 -8.35 0.75
N ALA A 29 4.04 -8.64 1.70
CA ALA A 29 5.02 -7.65 2.17
C ALA A 29 5.93 -7.15 1.03
N LEU A 30 6.34 -8.06 0.14
CA LEU A 30 7.14 -7.75 -1.03
C LEU A 30 6.36 -6.87 -2.02
N ALA A 31 5.08 -7.14 -2.27
CA ALA A 31 4.25 -6.33 -3.15
C ALA A 31 4.10 -4.88 -2.65
N VAL A 32 3.93 -4.68 -1.33
CA VAL A 32 3.90 -3.35 -0.73
C VAL A 32 5.26 -2.66 -0.87
N PHE A 33 6.35 -3.36 -0.55
CA PHE A 33 7.71 -2.82 -0.71
C PHE A 33 8.02 -2.40 -2.14
N LEU A 34 7.70 -3.25 -3.13
CA LEU A 34 7.92 -2.97 -4.55
C LEU A 34 7.06 -1.79 -5.02
N SER A 35 5.82 -1.68 -4.54
CA SER A 35 4.95 -0.54 -4.83
C SER A 35 5.56 0.77 -4.33
N ILE A 36 6.02 0.80 -3.07
CA ILE A 36 6.70 1.97 -2.51
C ILE A 36 7.97 2.28 -3.30
N LYS A 37 8.78 1.27 -3.64
CA LYS A 37 9.99 1.44 -4.45
C LYS A 37 9.67 2.06 -5.82
N ALA A 38 8.64 1.58 -6.50
CA ALA A 38 8.21 2.09 -7.80
C ALA A 38 7.76 3.56 -7.73
N ILE A 39 7.03 3.94 -6.67
CA ILE A 39 6.65 5.34 -6.42
C ILE A 39 7.89 6.21 -6.23
N LEU A 40 8.82 5.78 -5.37
CA LEU A 40 9.96 6.61 -4.98
C LEU A 40 11.01 6.74 -6.08
N ASN A 41 11.13 5.75 -6.94
CA ASN A 41 11.98 5.78 -8.13
C ASN A 41 11.30 6.49 -9.32
N SER A 42 10.04 6.93 -9.17
CA SER A 42 9.23 7.49 -10.26
C SER A 42 8.97 6.50 -11.42
N ASP A 43 9.12 5.20 -11.17
CA ASP A 43 8.71 4.13 -12.10
C ASP A 43 7.19 4.11 -12.25
N TRP A 44 6.46 4.46 -11.17
CA TRP A 44 5.03 4.70 -11.19
C TRP A 44 4.71 6.18 -10.95
N ASN A 45 3.88 6.77 -11.81
CA ASN A 45 3.50 8.18 -11.77
C ASN A 45 1.98 8.38 -11.57
N GLY A 46 1.26 7.31 -11.22
CA GLY A 46 -0.19 7.32 -11.06
C GLY A 46 -1.00 7.23 -12.35
N LYS A 47 -0.38 7.35 -13.52
CA LYS A 47 -1.04 7.19 -14.82
C LYS A 47 -0.72 5.86 -15.48
N ASN A 48 0.49 5.35 -15.29
CA ASN A 48 0.86 4.02 -15.75
C ASN A 48 0.37 2.95 -14.76
N ASN A 49 0.37 1.70 -15.22
CA ASN A 49 -0.15 0.58 -14.46
C ASN A 49 0.87 0.07 -13.43
N LEU A 50 0.56 0.22 -12.14
CA LEU A 50 1.42 -0.24 -11.05
C LEU A 50 1.56 -1.77 -11.03
N PHE A 51 0.49 -2.49 -11.39
CA PHE A 51 0.49 -3.95 -11.38
C PHE A 51 1.49 -4.54 -12.38
N ASP A 52 1.62 -3.93 -13.56
CA ASP A 52 2.58 -4.35 -14.59
C ASP A 52 4.03 -4.20 -14.13
N ILE A 53 4.30 -3.30 -13.18
CA ILE A 53 5.63 -3.09 -12.59
C ILE A 53 5.93 -4.14 -11.52
N ILE A 54 4.96 -4.45 -10.65
CA ILE A 54 5.23 -5.27 -9.46
C ILE A 54 5.01 -6.77 -9.68
N ILE A 55 4.01 -7.19 -10.46
CA ILE A 55 3.64 -8.61 -10.66
C ILE A 55 4.83 -9.49 -11.13
N PRO A 56 5.71 -9.04 -12.04
CA PRO A 56 6.86 -9.83 -12.50
C PRO A 56 7.83 -10.22 -11.38
N GLU A 57 7.88 -9.44 -10.29
CA GLU A 57 8.84 -9.61 -9.19
C GLU A 57 8.27 -10.47 -8.02
N ILE A 58 6.96 -10.73 -8.02
CA ILE A 58 6.28 -11.51 -6.98
C ILE A 58 6.49 -13.02 -7.22
N PRO A 59 6.79 -13.83 -6.18
CA PRO A 59 6.76 -15.29 -6.27
C PRO A 59 5.42 -15.85 -6.73
N ASP A 60 5.43 -17.10 -7.21
CA ASP A 60 4.23 -17.85 -7.55
C ASP A 60 3.43 -18.19 -6.28
N THR A 61 2.37 -17.42 -6.02
CA THR A 61 1.57 -17.42 -4.78
C THR A 61 0.16 -16.91 -5.08
N ASN A 62 -0.79 -17.16 -4.18
CA ASN A 62 -2.15 -16.66 -4.34
C ASN A 62 -2.21 -15.12 -4.30
N VAL A 63 -1.27 -14.45 -3.61
CA VAL A 63 -1.11 -12.98 -3.71
C VAL A 63 -0.86 -12.57 -5.15
N ARG A 64 0.06 -13.24 -5.86
CA ARG A 64 0.35 -12.94 -7.27
C ARG A 64 -0.85 -13.20 -8.16
N ASP A 65 -1.53 -14.32 -7.96
CA ASP A 65 -2.74 -14.66 -8.73
C ASP A 65 -3.84 -13.61 -8.54
N ARG A 66 -4.04 -13.14 -7.30
CA ARG A 66 -4.99 -12.06 -7.03
C ARG A 66 -4.59 -10.75 -7.69
N LEU A 67 -3.31 -10.38 -7.65
CA LEU A 67 -2.82 -9.19 -8.34
C LEU A 67 -3.10 -9.29 -9.86
N ILE A 68 -2.89 -10.45 -10.46
CA ILE A 68 -3.19 -10.71 -11.88
C ILE A 68 -4.69 -10.62 -12.15
N GLU A 69 -5.53 -11.23 -11.29
CA GLU A 69 -6.99 -11.19 -11.42
C GLU A 69 -7.50 -9.74 -11.39
N ILE A 70 -7.07 -8.95 -10.40
CA ILE A 70 -7.43 -7.54 -10.28
C ILE A 70 -6.94 -6.73 -11.49
N ASN A 71 -5.70 -6.97 -11.94
CA ASN A 71 -5.14 -6.29 -13.10
C ASN A 71 -5.94 -6.58 -14.38
N SER A 72 -6.43 -7.83 -14.54
CA SER A 72 -7.22 -8.24 -15.72
C SER A 72 -8.59 -7.58 -15.81
N ILE A 73 -9.18 -7.22 -14.66
CA ILE A 73 -10.44 -6.45 -14.58
C ILE A 73 -10.22 -4.99 -15.01
N GLY A 74 -9.00 -4.47 -14.81
CA GLY A 74 -8.57 -3.16 -15.26
C GLY A 74 -8.95 -2.00 -14.33
N ASN A 75 -8.44 -0.82 -14.68
CA ASN A 75 -8.56 0.37 -13.83
C ASN A 75 -9.91 1.10 -13.94
N ASN A 76 -10.92 0.54 -14.63
CA ASN A 76 -12.24 1.17 -14.74
C ASN A 76 -13.21 0.72 -13.65
N SER A 77 -12.93 -0.39 -12.96
CA SER A 77 -13.78 -0.85 -11.85
C SER A 77 -13.72 0.07 -10.65
N SER A 78 -14.79 0.07 -9.87
CA SER A 78 -14.89 0.76 -8.60
C SER A 78 -14.19 -0.03 -7.48
N ILE A 79 -13.82 0.67 -6.40
CA ILE A 79 -13.29 0.03 -5.18
C ILE A 79 -14.27 -1.01 -4.64
N SER A 80 -15.58 -0.73 -4.68
CA SER A 80 -16.61 -1.67 -4.22
C SER A 80 -16.76 -2.92 -5.10
N GLU A 81 -16.39 -2.86 -6.37
CA GLU A 81 -16.41 -4.04 -7.24
C GLU A 81 -15.20 -4.92 -6.96
N ILE A 82 -14.00 -4.33 -6.85
CA ILE A 82 -12.78 -5.08 -6.53
C ILE A 82 -12.84 -5.68 -5.13
N SER A 83 -13.49 -5.01 -4.16
CA SER A 83 -13.62 -5.56 -2.80
C SER A 83 -14.37 -6.90 -2.74
N LYS A 84 -15.17 -7.24 -3.77
CA LYS A 84 -15.85 -8.54 -3.85
C LYS A 84 -14.88 -9.71 -4.04
N LEU A 85 -13.68 -9.44 -4.56
CA LEU A 85 -12.59 -10.42 -4.63
C LEU A 85 -11.99 -10.71 -3.26
N GLY A 86 -12.02 -9.71 -2.37
CA GLY A 86 -11.62 -9.84 -0.98
C GLY A 86 -11.06 -8.53 -0.43
N ASN A 87 -11.32 -8.27 0.85
CA ASN A 87 -10.84 -7.09 1.58
C ASN A 87 -10.67 -7.35 3.10
N ASN A 88 -10.52 -8.62 3.50
CA ASN A 88 -10.34 -9.01 4.91
C ASN A 88 -8.84 -9.16 5.27
N GLY A 89 -8.53 -9.48 6.53
CA GLY A 89 -7.16 -9.55 7.04
C GLY A 89 -6.30 -10.69 6.48
N TYR A 90 -6.81 -11.49 5.54
CA TYR A 90 -5.98 -12.44 4.81
C TYR A 90 -5.17 -11.70 3.76
N VAL A 91 -3.84 -11.85 3.77
CA VAL A 91 -2.90 -11.09 2.91
C VAL A 91 -3.23 -11.14 1.41
N VAL A 92 -3.74 -12.28 0.92
CA VAL A 92 -4.18 -12.47 -0.47
C VAL A 92 -5.36 -11.55 -0.83
N ASN A 93 -6.17 -11.17 0.16
CA ASN A 93 -7.32 -10.29 -0.02
C ASN A 93 -6.96 -8.84 0.30
N SER A 94 -6.25 -8.57 1.38
CA SER A 94 -5.95 -7.19 1.82
C SER A 94 -4.93 -6.48 0.93
N VAL A 95 -3.77 -7.10 0.67
CA VAL A 95 -2.67 -6.41 -0.02
C VAL A 95 -3.03 -6.06 -1.48
N PRO A 96 -3.52 -7.01 -2.32
CA PRO A 96 -3.90 -6.69 -3.69
C PRO A 96 -5.01 -5.64 -3.77
N PHE A 97 -6.01 -5.74 -2.88
CA PHE A 97 -7.09 -4.75 -2.79
C PHE A 97 -6.58 -3.35 -2.40
N ALA A 98 -5.71 -3.25 -1.40
CA ALA A 98 -5.17 -1.98 -0.96
C ALA A 98 -4.27 -1.31 -2.03
N ILE A 99 -3.45 -2.10 -2.74
CA ILE A 99 -2.66 -1.62 -3.88
C ILE A 99 -3.59 -1.09 -4.97
N TYR A 100 -4.65 -1.83 -5.33
CA TYR A 100 -5.65 -1.34 -6.27
C TYR A 100 -6.27 -0.01 -5.85
N CYS A 101 -6.67 0.11 -4.58
CA CYS A 101 -7.28 1.34 -4.10
C CYS A 101 -6.33 2.53 -4.26
N SER A 102 -5.03 2.33 -4.02
CA SER A 102 -4.03 3.39 -4.18
C SER A 102 -3.93 3.91 -5.62
N THR A 103 -4.23 3.10 -6.63
CA THR A 103 -4.21 3.56 -8.03
C THR A 103 -5.34 4.53 -8.36
N LYS A 104 -6.38 4.59 -7.51
CA LYS A 104 -7.52 5.52 -7.66
C LYS A 104 -7.26 6.91 -7.08
N ILE A 105 -6.08 7.13 -6.48
CA ILE A 105 -5.81 8.37 -5.76
C ILE A 105 -5.90 9.60 -6.65
N ILE A 106 -5.41 9.54 -7.89
CA ILE A 106 -5.42 10.68 -8.80
C ILE A 106 -6.86 11.08 -9.16
N ASP A 107 -7.74 10.10 -9.32
CA ASP A 107 -9.13 10.34 -9.73
C ASP A 107 -10.02 10.76 -8.55
N LEU A 108 -9.83 10.15 -7.37
CA LEU A 108 -10.73 10.34 -6.21
C LEU A 108 -10.20 11.33 -5.17
N GLY A 109 -8.88 11.46 -5.05
CA GLY A 109 -8.24 12.10 -3.90
C GLY A 109 -8.29 11.27 -2.61
N LEU A 110 -7.42 11.59 -1.65
CA LEU A 110 -7.16 10.74 -0.48
C LEU A 110 -8.41 10.50 0.37
N LYS A 111 -9.17 11.56 0.64
CA LYS A 111 -10.35 11.49 1.51
C LYS A 111 -11.43 10.57 0.95
N GLU A 112 -11.75 10.71 -0.33
CA GLU A 112 -12.82 9.91 -0.95
C GLU A 112 -12.36 8.47 -1.15
N MET A 113 -11.11 8.24 -1.55
CA MET A 113 -10.54 6.90 -1.63
C MET A 113 -10.62 6.17 -0.28
N LEU A 114 -10.17 6.80 0.82
CA LEU A 114 -10.27 6.22 2.17
C LEU A 114 -11.71 5.96 2.58
N LYS A 115 -12.64 6.88 2.28
CA LYS A 115 -14.06 6.71 2.57
C LYS A 115 -14.64 5.51 1.82
N GLN A 116 -14.28 5.31 0.56
CA GLN A 116 -14.72 4.15 -0.22
C GLN A 116 -14.16 2.85 0.35
N ILE A 117 -12.86 2.78 0.68
CA ILE A 117 -12.25 1.62 1.35
C ILE A 117 -13.03 1.26 2.61
N ILE A 118 -13.27 2.23 3.51
CA ILE A 118 -14.01 2.02 4.76
C ILE A 118 -15.44 1.52 4.47
N SER A 119 -16.08 2.07 3.44
CA SER A 119 -17.45 1.69 3.06
C SER A 119 -17.56 0.25 2.54
N THR A 120 -16.45 -0.37 2.09
CA THR A 120 -16.44 -1.78 1.69
C THR A 120 -16.41 -2.76 2.87
N GLY A 121 -16.20 -2.28 4.11
CA GLY A 121 -16.05 -3.12 5.28
C GLY A 121 -14.79 -3.98 5.24
N GLY A 122 -14.84 -5.15 5.89
CA GLY A 122 -13.67 -6.04 6.01
C GLY A 122 -12.62 -5.51 6.99
N ASP A 123 -11.35 -5.64 6.63
CA ASP A 123 -10.20 -5.13 7.39
C ASP A 123 -9.86 -3.72 6.95
N THR A 124 -10.72 -2.78 7.36
CA THR A 124 -10.68 -1.40 6.86
C THR A 124 -9.40 -0.68 7.27
N ASP A 125 -8.87 -0.95 8.45
CA ASP A 125 -7.68 -0.30 8.99
C ASP A 125 -6.41 -0.73 8.25
N THR A 126 -6.23 -2.03 8.01
CA THR A 126 -5.09 -2.53 7.24
C THR A 126 -5.13 -2.04 5.80
N ASN A 127 -6.29 -2.15 5.14
CA ASN A 127 -6.45 -1.73 3.75
C ASN A 127 -6.21 -0.22 3.57
N ALA A 128 -6.79 0.61 4.44
CA ALA A 128 -6.61 2.06 4.43
C ALA A 128 -5.16 2.46 4.73
N SER A 129 -4.49 1.78 5.66
CA SER A 129 -3.10 2.04 6.02
C SER A 129 -2.15 1.76 4.85
N ILE A 130 -2.30 0.60 4.20
CA ILE A 130 -1.48 0.23 3.04
C ILE A 130 -1.74 1.19 1.87
N ALA A 131 -3.02 1.41 1.50
CA ALA A 131 -3.36 2.31 0.40
C ALA A 131 -2.88 3.74 0.66
N GLY A 132 -3.02 4.24 1.89
CA GLY A 132 -2.55 5.56 2.31
C GLY A 132 -1.03 5.70 2.24
N THR A 133 -0.28 4.66 2.58
CA THR A 133 1.19 4.65 2.52
C THR A 133 1.68 4.90 1.09
N LEU A 134 1.02 4.33 0.08
CA LEU A 134 1.40 4.43 -1.33
C LEU A 134 1.13 5.81 -1.97
N ILE A 135 0.42 6.69 -1.28
CA ILE A 135 0.14 8.04 -1.77
C ILE A 135 1.25 9.03 -1.36
N GLY A 136 2.01 8.67 -0.33
CA GLY A 136 3.02 9.55 0.25
C GLY A 136 2.41 10.69 1.07
N THR A 137 3.12 11.81 1.17
CA THR A 137 2.76 12.94 2.06
C THR A 137 2.22 14.16 1.33
N GLU A 138 2.26 14.16 0.01
CA GLU A 138 1.76 15.27 -0.81
C GLU A 138 0.24 15.21 -0.88
N ASN A 139 -0.42 16.37 -0.85
CA ASN A 139 -1.87 16.50 -0.96
C ASN A 139 -2.70 15.81 0.14
N ILE A 140 -2.13 15.52 1.31
CA ILE A 140 -2.93 15.10 2.48
C ILE A 140 -3.85 16.27 2.90
N PRO A 141 -5.18 16.09 2.93
CA PRO A 141 -6.11 17.14 3.35
C PRO A 141 -5.76 17.67 4.75
N TYR A 142 -5.68 18.99 4.89
CA TYR A 142 -5.25 19.66 6.11
C TYR A 142 -6.09 19.25 7.34
N GLU A 143 -7.38 19.02 7.15
CA GLU A 143 -8.29 18.51 8.18
C GLU A 143 -7.85 17.15 8.77
N LEU A 144 -7.29 16.25 7.97
CA LEU A 144 -6.77 14.97 8.43
C LEU A 144 -5.46 15.16 9.22
N ILE A 145 -4.61 16.10 8.78
CA ILE A 145 -3.40 16.49 9.52
C ILE A 145 -3.78 17.05 10.91
N LEU A 146 -4.81 17.89 10.99
CA LEU A 146 -5.30 18.42 12.26
C LEU A 146 -5.81 17.32 13.18
N LYS A 147 -6.49 16.30 12.65
CA LYS A 147 -6.92 15.12 13.44
C LYS A 147 -5.71 14.30 13.91
N LEU A 148 -4.74 14.05 13.02
CA LEU A 148 -3.51 13.34 13.35
C LEU A 148 -2.75 14.03 14.49
N ARG A 149 -2.65 15.37 14.46
CA ARG A 149 -2.01 16.20 15.49
C ARG A 149 -2.66 16.11 16.87
N LYS A 150 -3.93 15.71 16.94
CA LYS A 150 -4.68 15.56 18.20
C LYS A 150 -4.53 14.17 18.80
N LEU A 151 -3.91 13.21 18.10
CA LEU A 151 -3.67 11.89 18.66
C LEU A 151 -2.65 11.96 19.81
N PRO A 152 -2.83 11.19 20.90
CA PRO A 152 -1.85 11.12 21.99
C PRO A 152 -0.44 10.78 21.50
N ASP A 153 -0.35 9.90 20.50
CA ASP A 153 0.91 9.40 19.96
C ASP A 153 1.55 10.31 18.91
N TYR A 154 0.93 11.46 18.57
CA TYR A 154 1.40 12.32 17.50
C TYR A 154 2.86 12.74 17.66
N LYS A 155 3.29 13.01 18.91
CA LYS A 155 4.68 13.39 19.21
C LYS A 155 5.65 12.28 18.81
N TRP A 156 5.32 11.03 19.13
CA TRP A 156 6.13 9.86 18.78
C TRP A 156 6.14 9.62 17.27
N ILE A 157 4.97 9.68 16.62
CA ILE A 157 4.85 9.54 15.15
C ILE A 157 5.73 10.58 14.45
N LYS A 158 5.68 11.85 14.91
CA LYS A 158 6.49 12.92 14.35
C LYS A 158 8.00 12.66 14.53
N GLN A 159 8.42 12.20 15.70
CA GLN A 159 9.83 11.84 15.94
C GLN A 159 10.31 10.73 15.00
N VAL A 160 9.49 9.71 14.76
CA VAL A 160 9.81 8.63 13.80
C VAL A 160 9.93 9.18 12.39
N ILE A 161 8.99 10.02 11.95
CA ILE A 161 9.05 10.66 10.62
C ILE A 161 10.32 11.51 10.46
N ASP A 162 10.64 12.34 11.45
CA ASP A 162 11.79 13.25 11.40
C ASP A 162 13.11 12.45 11.40
N ALA A 163 13.23 11.40 12.21
CA ALA A 163 14.39 10.51 12.23
C ALA A 163 14.56 9.73 10.92
N THR A 164 13.46 9.26 10.32
CA THR A 164 13.52 8.57 9.02
C THR A 164 13.91 9.51 7.89
N LYS A 165 13.43 10.77 7.89
CA LYS A 165 13.84 11.78 6.89
C LYS A 165 15.34 12.05 6.92
N GLN A 166 15.92 12.20 8.12
CA GLN A 166 17.37 12.45 8.28
C GLN A 166 18.25 11.31 7.76
N ARG A 167 17.73 10.08 7.70
CA ARG A 167 18.47 8.93 7.17
C ARG A 167 18.34 8.76 5.65
N ILE A 168 17.42 9.50 5.03
CA ILE A 168 17.10 9.45 3.60
C ILE A 168 17.65 10.67 2.84
N SER A 169 17.89 11.79 3.55
CA SER A 169 18.53 13.01 3.06
C SER A 169 20.06 12.91 3.11
#